data_AF-A0A8K0VUN6-F1
#
_entry.id   AF-A0A8K0VUN6-F1
#
_cell.length_a   1.000
_cell.length_b   1.000
_cell.length_c   1.000
_cell.angle_alpha   90.00
_cell.angle_beta   90.00
_cell.angle_gamma   90.00
#
_symmetry.space_group_name_H-M   'P 1'
#
loop_
_entity.id
_entity.type
_entity.pdbx_description
1 polymer ?
#
loop_
_entity_poly.entity_id
_entity_poly.type
_entity_poly.pdbx_seq_one_letter_code
_entity_poly.pdbx_strand_id
1 'polypeptide(L)'
;MPATPTLGCQIAPSYNHEEWPYNSDSSSEDTQEDEAEAPPTRPATLQQGRTRSSRKEAPLEPVGFWHWSMAGVRLHVLKLWFRTNAILAVAIMGFLCLFWGALFRQNDNIGALSIWVVDFDGVAPFTNTTPFVGPFVTRAIRDIIDAGGAPGYTFASPDDFQNDPLKVRESVYDFNAWAAVVINPNATALLEAAVRNGNASYDPLGACQITYNSARDQTTSSSYIVPSMTVLQKRVVSDFGRAWIKYLLDSNVTALEMNVETSPQAISPGIEFSVYDLRPFGPPIATPAVSIGLIYLIIISFFSFTFFLPIHMKYLSPKGHPPLKFNQLIAWRYIATVSSYFLLSLVYSFVSLAFQMPMDRPHGSHFWPTRNPNRYGRGTFVVYWMLNWVGMTAFGLASENMAMILGTPWTALWLIFWVISNVATGFYALELAPGFYQWGYAWPMHNIVECTRSILFDLHPRTGLNFGILFAWCGIGTILFPLCCYYMRWNTARVKKNAAKAEEDWHKRMEKQNEAPTRLARITTLGSRREGEAMRRRDEYYEKLLIVSQGR
;
A
#
# COMPACT_ATOMS: atom_id res chain seq x y z
N MET A 1 25.13 15.17 -34.34
CA MET A 1 25.56 13.76 -34.38
C MET A 1 25.22 13.11 -33.04
N PRO A 2 24.80 11.83 -33.05
CA PRO A 2 23.68 11.35 -32.24
C PRO A 2 24.06 10.27 -31.21
N ALA A 3 23.12 10.04 -30.27
CA ALA A 3 22.63 8.77 -29.69
C ALA A 3 23.65 7.64 -29.39
N THR A 4 23.70 7.07 -28.18
CA THR A 4 22.69 6.12 -27.66
C THR A 4 23.04 5.68 -26.22
N PRO A 5 22.12 4.97 -25.50
CA PRO A 5 21.91 5.12 -24.06
C PRO A 5 22.09 3.83 -23.21
N THR A 6 22.01 4.03 -21.89
CA THR A 6 21.42 3.18 -20.84
C THR A 6 21.71 1.67 -20.69
N LEU A 7 21.70 1.30 -19.39
CA LEU A 7 21.09 0.11 -18.78
C LEU A 7 21.93 -1.17 -18.66
N GLY A 8 22.00 -1.65 -17.41
CA GLY A 8 21.71 -3.05 -17.13
C GLY A 8 22.80 -3.83 -16.42
N CYS A 9 22.45 -4.31 -15.23
CA CYS A 9 23.06 -5.46 -14.55
C CYS A 9 24.51 -5.29 -14.06
N GLN A 10 24.65 -4.76 -12.83
CA GLN A 10 25.71 -5.25 -11.95
C GLN A 10 25.39 -6.71 -11.60
N ILE A 11 26.03 -7.58 -12.37
CA ILE A 11 26.11 -9.02 -12.20
C ILE A 11 26.77 -9.32 -10.84
N ALA A 12 26.22 -10.35 -10.18
CA ALA A 12 26.54 -10.88 -8.86
C ALA A 12 28.00 -10.70 -8.36
N PRO A 13 28.21 -10.39 -7.06
CA PRO A 13 29.51 -10.58 -6.45
C PRO A 13 29.86 -12.07 -6.47
N SER A 14 31.13 -12.37 -6.78
CA SER A 14 31.73 -13.69 -6.79
C SER A 14 31.29 -14.54 -5.59
N TYR A 15 30.74 -15.72 -5.87
CA TYR A 15 30.42 -16.73 -4.88
C TYR A 15 31.72 -17.29 -4.28
N ASN A 16 32.20 -16.66 -3.21
CA ASN A 16 33.12 -17.29 -2.27
C ASN A 16 32.33 -18.21 -1.35
N HIS A 17 32.79 -19.46 -1.22
CA HIS A 17 32.14 -20.48 -0.39
C HIS A 17 32.40 -20.30 1.12
N GLU A 18 32.99 -19.18 1.53
CA GLU A 18 33.30 -18.87 2.92
C GLU A 18 32.90 -17.43 3.20
N GLU A 19 31.66 -17.20 3.64
CA GLU A 19 31.24 -16.06 4.48
C GLU A 19 29.71 -16.05 4.67
N TRP A 20 29.24 -16.64 5.77
CA TRP A 20 28.10 -16.10 6.53
C TRP A 20 28.52 -15.97 7.99
N PRO A 21 28.02 -14.94 8.70
CA PRO A 21 28.87 -14.11 9.54
C PRO A 21 28.78 -14.53 11.00
N TYR A 22 29.85 -15.04 11.59
CA TYR A 22 30.16 -14.87 13.02
C TYR A 22 31.67 -15.01 13.24
N ASN A 23 32.20 -14.05 13.99
CA ASN A 23 33.57 -13.87 14.50
C ASN A 23 34.59 -13.11 13.64
N SER A 24 34.92 -11.94 14.19
CA SER A 24 36.21 -11.26 14.16
C SER A 24 37.37 -12.20 14.49
N ASP A 25 38.49 -12.02 13.82
CA ASP A 25 39.63 -11.36 14.46
C ASP A 25 40.45 -10.56 13.45
N SER A 26 40.98 -9.46 13.97
CA SER A 26 41.70 -8.38 13.34
C SER A 26 43.14 -8.74 12.97
N SER A 27 43.62 -8.21 11.85
CA SER A 27 44.97 -7.64 11.77
C SER A 27 45.05 -6.66 10.61
N SER A 28 45.19 -5.39 10.98
CA SER A 28 45.69 -4.28 10.17
C SER A 28 47.18 -4.44 9.86
N GLU A 29 47.57 -4.11 8.63
CA GLU A 29 48.90 -3.70 8.16
C GLU A 29 48.66 -2.45 7.29
N ASP A 30 49.48 -1.41 7.21
CA ASP A 30 50.69 -0.97 7.89
C ASP A 30 50.98 0.45 7.37
N THR A 31 51.62 1.33 8.15
CA THR A 31 52.54 2.35 7.60
C THR A 31 53.51 2.88 8.68
N GLN A 32 54.81 2.63 8.47
CA GLN A 32 56.07 3.38 8.79
C GLN A 32 56.16 4.17 10.13
N GLU A 33 57.26 4.20 10.90
CA GLU A 33 58.70 4.26 10.57
C GLU A 33 59.54 4.12 11.87
N ASP A 34 60.87 3.97 11.71
CA ASP A 34 61.98 4.29 12.63
C ASP A 34 62.74 3.20 13.46
N GLU A 35 64.06 3.45 13.47
CA GLU A 35 65.24 2.65 13.80
C GLU A 35 65.46 2.36 15.30
N ALA A 36 66.12 1.24 15.63
CA ALA A 36 67.44 1.19 16.30
C ALA A 36 67.78 -0.18 16.96
N GLU A 37 69.05 -0.59 16.77
CA GLU A 37 69.93 -1.44 17.58
C GLU A 37 69.65 -2.96 17.83
N ALA A 38 70.58 -3.79 17.31
CA ALA A 38 70.97 -5.13 17.80
C ALA A 38 72.13 -5.00 18.83
N PRO A 39 72.60 -6.00 19.63
CA PRO A 39 72.85 -7.43 19.29
C PRO A 39 72.79 -8.44 20.53
N PRO A 40 73.45 -9.63 20.59
CA PRO A 40 73.52 -10.82 19.69
C PRO A 40 73.31 -12.23 20.38
N THR A 41 73.05 -13.29 19.55
CA THR A 41 73.44 -14.75 19.66
C THR A 41 72.94 -15.62 20.84
N ARG A 42 72.59 -16.93 20.79
CA ARG A 42 72.90 -18.16 19.98
C ARG A 42 71.91 -19.34 20.37
N PRO A 43 72.00 -20.61 19.91
CA PRO A 43 70.90 -21.28 19.17
C PRO A 43 70.29 -22.59 19.76
N ALA A 44 69.24 -23.06 19.06
CA ALA A 44 68.78 -24.45 18.80
C ALA A 44 68.36 -25.38 19.96
N THR A 45 67.11 -25.89 19.89
CA THR A 45 66.82 -27.34 19.96
C THR A 45 65.37 -27.68 19.58
N LEU A 46 65.25 -28.41 18.47
CA LEU A 46 64.32 -29.51 18.17
C LEU A 46 63.04 -29.65 19.03
N GLN A 47 61.89 -29.30 18.45
CA GLN A 47 60.64 -30.03 18.71
C GLN A 47 59.94 -30.36 17.38
N GLN A 48 60.26 -31.54 16.87
CA GLN A 48 59.63 -32.17 15.72
C GLN A 48 58.35 -32.86 16.20
N GLY A 49 57.24 -32.12 16.23
CA GLY A 49 55.90 -32.61 16.50
C GLY A 49 55.05 -32.64 15.24
N ARG A 50 54.75 -33.85 14.74
CA ARG A 50 53.88 -34.18 13.59
C ARG A 50 52.67 -33.23 13.44
N THR A 51 52.68 -32.39 12.41
CA THR A 51 51.46 -31.77 11.87
C THR A 51 50.88 -32.70 10.80
N ARG A 52 49.66 -33.21 11.05
CA ARG A 52 48.82 -33.81 10.01
C ARG A 52 48.52 -32.72 8.98
N SER A 53 49.10 -32.83 7.79
CA SER A 53 48.75 -32.02 6.63
C SER A 53 47.28 -32.24 6.29
N SER A 54 46.43 -31.28 6.67
CA SER A 54 45.11 -31.11 6.06
C SER A 54 45.36 -30.55 4.67
N ARG A 55 45.18 -31.39 3.65
CA ARG A 55 45.27 -30.99 2.25
C ARG A 55 44.11 -30.03 1.96
N LYS A 56 44.33 -28.72 2.09
CA LYS A 56 43.45 -27.71 1.50
C LYS A 56 43.41 -27.95 0.00
N GLU A 57 42.27 -28.41 -0.52
CA GLU A 57 42.02 -28.47 -1.96
C GLU A 57 42.20 -27.07 -2.55
N ALA A 58 42.92 -26.96 -3.66
CA ALA A 58 43.10 -25.70 -4.36
C ALA A 58 41.74 -25.17 -4.86
N PRO A 59 41.48 -23.86 -4.78
CA PRO A 59 40.24 -23.29 -5.30
C PRO A 59 40.12 -23.61 -6.80
N LEU A 60 38.97 -24.18 -7.18
CA LEU A 60 38.68 -24.52 -8.58
C LEU A 60 38.66 -23.23 -9.43
N GLU A 61 39.35 -23.25 -10.56
CA GLU A 61 39.35 -22.12 -11.50
C GLU A 61 37.93 -21.87 -12.05
N PRO A 62 37.52 -20.60 -12.21
CA PRO A 62 36.21 -20.27 -12.73
C PRO A 62 36.09 -20.73 -14.19
N VAL A 63 35.20 -21.70 -14.43
CA VAL A 63 34.91 -22.22 -15.78
C VAL A 63 33.68 -21.55 -16.39
N GLY A 64 33.62 -21.49 -17.73
CA GLY A 64 32.48 -20.94 -18.45
C GLY A 64 31.18 -21.72 -18.21
N PHE A 65 30.03 -21.04 -18.34
CA PHE A 65 28.69 -21.62 -18.06
C PHE A 65 28.44 -22.95 -18.79
N TRP A 66 28.92 -23.09 -20.03
CA TRP A 66 28.68 -24.27 -20.86
C TRP A 66 29.67 -25.43 -20.61
N HIS A 67 30.63 -25.27 -19.68
CA HIS A 67 31.60 -26.32 -19.37
C HIS A 67 30.91 -27.59 -18.85
N TRP A 68 31.45 -28.75 -19.23
CA TRP A 68 30.83 -30.05 -18.96
C TRP A 68 30.74 -30.35 -17.45
N SER A 69 31.71 -29.88 -16.65
CA SER A 69 31.68 -30.01 -15.19
C SER A 69 30.50 -29.27 -14.53
N MET A 70 29.92 -28.28 -15.21
CA MET A 70 28.78 -27.48 -14.74
C MET A 70 27.43 -28.05 -15.19
N ALA A 71 27.37 -29.14 -15.95
CA ALA A 71 26.11 -29.68 -16.48
C ALA A 71 25.12 -30.05 -15.36
N GLY A 72 25.59 -30.69 -14.28
CA GLY A 72 24.75 -31.04 -13.13
C GLY A 72 24.26 -29.82 -12.35
N VAL A 73 25.15 -28.83 -12.13
CA VAL A 73 24.82 -27.56 -11.46
C VAL A 73 23.80 -26.76 -12.27
N ARG A 74 23.99 -26.66 -13.59
CA ARG A 74 23.03 -25.98 -14.49
C ARG A 74 21.64 -26.58 -14.40
N LEU A 75 21.51 -27.90 -14.49
CA LEU A 75 20.20 -28.55 -14.40
C LEU A 75 19.54 -28.31 -13.03
N HIS A 76 20.33 -28.37 -11.94
CA HIS A 76 19.84 -28.08 -10.60
C HIS A 76 19.36 -26.62 -10.46
N VAL A 77 20.16 -25.66 -10.93
CA VAL A 77 19.83 -24.23 -10.91
C VAL A 77 18.60 -23.94 -11.77
N LEU A 78 18.52 -24.49 -12.99
CA LEU A 78 17.35 -24.32 -13.86
C LEU A 78 16.07 -24.89 -13.23
N LYS A 79 16.16 -26.07 -12.59
CA LYS A 79 15.03 -26.67 -11.88
C LYS A 79 14.59 -25.80 -10.69
N LEU A 80 15.55 -25.28 -9.92
CA LEU A 80 15.28 -24.40 -8.79
C LEU A 80 14.68 -23.07 -9.26
N TRP A 81 15.25 -22.47 -10.29
CA TRP A 81 14.78 -21.23 -10.91
C TRP A 81 13.35 -21.38 -11.45
N PHE A 82 13.07 -22.45 -12.21
CA PHE A 82 11.74 -22.69 -12.75
C PHE A 82 10.72 -22.93 -11.63
N ARG A 83 11.06 -23.74 -10.62
CA ARG A 83 10.19 -23.98 -9.45
C ARG A 83 9.88 -22.68 -8.71
N THR A 84 10.88 -21.85 -8.45
CA THR A 84 10.69 -20.58 -7.75
C THR A 84 9.84 -19.60 -8.57
N ASN A 85 10.07 -19.50 -9.88
CA ASN A 85 9.25 -18.68 -10.76
C ASN A 85 7.80 -19.18 -10.83
N ALA A 86 7.58 -20.49 -10.92
CA ALA A 86 6.23 -21.05 -10.92
C ALA A 86 5.48 -20.73 -9.62
N ILE A 87 6.12 -20.87 -8.47
CA ILE A 87 5.52 -20.52 -7.17
C ILE A 87 5.19 -19.02 -7.12
N LEU A 88 6.14 -18.17 -7.54
CA LEU A 88 5.95 -16.72 -7.56
C LEU A 88 4.82 -16.30 -8.51
N ALA A 89 4.77 -16.88 -9.71
CA ALA A 89 3.73 -16.59 -10.71
C ALA A 89 2.34 -16.95 -10.20
N VAL A 90 2.17 -18.12 -9.58
CA VAL A 90 0.89 -18.54 -9.00
C VAL A 90 0.49 -17.63 -7.83
N ALA A 91 1.43 -17.29 -6.94
CA ALA A 91 1.16 -16.39 -5.81
C ALA A 91 0.78 -14.98 -6.28
N ILE A 92 1.54 -14.39 -7.21
CA ILE A 92 1.25 -13.07 -7.77
C ILE A 92 -0.09 -13.07 -8.49
N MET A 93 -0.39 -14.12 -9.28
CA MET A 93 -1.70 -14.25 -9.94
C MET A 93 -2.83 -14.21 -8.90
N GLY A 94 -2.73 -15.02 -7.83
CA GLY A 94 -3.72 -15.02 -6.75
C GLY A 94 -3.90 -13.66 -6.08
N PHE A 95 -2.80 -12.97 -5.76
CA PHE A 95 -2.88 -11.63 -5.15
C PHE A 95 -3.42 -10.58 -6.11
N LEU A 96 -3.05 -10.61 -7.39
CA LEU A 96 -3.60 -9.69 -8.39
C LEU A 96 -5.08 -9.94 -8.60
N CYS A 97 -5.54 -11.20 -8.67
CA CYS A 97 -6.97 -11.51 -8.72
C CYS A 97 -7.76 -10.88 -7.56
N LEU A 98 -7.16 -10.76 -6.37
CA LEU A 98 -7.76 -10.04 -5.25
C LEU A 98 -7.94 -8.55 -5.55
N PHE A 99 -6.97 -7.88 -6.18
CA PHE A 99 -7.12 -6.47 -6.58
C PHE A 99 -8.16 -6.29 -7.69
N TRP A 100 -8.03 -7.06 -8.78
CA TRP A 100 -8.94 -6.97 -9.93
C TRP A 100 -10.39 -7.33 -9.55
N GLY A 101 -10.58 -8.30 -8.66
CA GLY A 101 -11.90 -8.70 -8.18
C GLY A 101 -12.63 -7.60 -7.40
N ALA A 102 -11.91 -6.66 -6.78
CA ALA A 102 -12.52 -5.54 -6.06
C ALA A 102 -13.23 -4.57 -7.02
N LEU A 103 -12.70 -4.42 -8.24
CA LEU A 103 -13.18 -3.49 -9.26
C LEU A 103 -14.07 -4.15 -10.32
N PHE A 104 -14.00 -5.49 -10.46
CA PHE A 104 -14.63 -6.21 -11.57
C PHE A 104 -16.14 -5.96 -11.73
N ARG A 105 -16.87 -5.83 -10.61
CA ARG A 105 -18.34 -5.59 -10.60
C ARG A 105 -18.72 -4.17 -10.21
N GLN A 106 -17.80 -3.23 -10.32
CA GLN A 106 -18.04 -1.86 -9.88
C GLN A 106 -19.23 -1.22 -10.61
N ASN A 107 -19.38 -1.45 -11.92
CA ASN A 107 -20.51 -0.94 -12.70
C ASN A 107 -21.85 -1.56 -12.31
N ASP A 108 -21.87 -2.86 -11.99
CA ASP A 108 -23.08 -3.56 -11.58
C ASP A 108 -23.53 -3.09 -10.18
N ASN A 109 -22.59 -2.70 -9.34
CA ASN A 109 -22.81 -2.25 -7.96
C ASN A 109 -23.03 -0.74 -7.84
N ILE A 110 -23.17 0.02 -8.94
CA ILE A 110 -23.44 1.47 -8.88
C ILE A 110 -24.72 1.77 -8.09
N GLY A 111 -25.70 0.85 -8.10
CA GLY A 111 -26.91 0.94 -7.29
C GLY A 111 -26.69 0.97 -5.78
N ALA A 112 -25.50 0.59 -5.29
CA ALA A 112 -25.14 0.71 -3.87
C ALA A 112 -24.89 2.18 -3.44
N LEU A 113 -24.59 3.07 -4.38
CA LEU A 113 -24.41 4.49 -4.11
C LEU A 113 -25.78 5.15 -3.90
N SER A 114 -26.20 5.29 -2.64
CA SER A 114 -27.48 5.91 -2.30
C SER A 114 -27.46 7.43 -2.53
N ILE A 115 -28.48 7.94 -3.21
CA ILE A 115 -28.78 9.35 -3.44
C ILE A 115 -30.16 9.65 -2.88
N TRP A 116 -30.24 10.60 -1.94
CA TRP A 116 -31.53 11.05 -1.40
C TRP A 116 -32.30 11.85 -2.43
N VAL A 117 -33.62 11.65 -2.48
CA VAL A 117 -34.56 12.51 -3.19
C VAL A 117 -35.61 12.96 -2.18
N VAL A 118 -35.69 14.25 -1.94
CA VAL A 118 -36.62 14.83 -0.95
C VAL A 118 -37.40 15.96 -1.61
N ASP A 119 -38.72 15.83 -1.61
CA ASP A 119 -39.64 16.76 -2.23
C ASP A 119 -40.34 17.62 -1.18
N PHE A 120 -39.89 18.88 -1.02
CA PHE A 120 -40.54 19.84 -0.13
C PHE A 120 -41.63 20.68 -0.84
N ASP A 121 -41.93 20.41 -2.11
CA ASP A 121 -42.93 21.16 -2.88
C ASP A 121 -44.36 20.80 -2.43
N GLY A 122 -45.14 21.81 -2.06
CA GLY A 122 -46.50 21.62 -1.53
C GLY A 122 -46.59 21.22 -0.05
N VAL A 123 -45.48 21.27 0.69
CA VAL A 123 -45.45 21.06 2.15
C VAL A 123 -45.84 22.36 2.89
N ALA A 124 -46.50 22.23 4.04
CA ALA A 124 -46.91 23.36 4.88
C ALA A 124 -45.73 24.30 5.21
N PRO A 125 -45.92 25.63 5.18
CA PRO A 125 -47.21 26.33 5.26
C PRO A 125 -47.88 26.65 3.91
N PHE A 126 -47.38 26.15 2.78
CA PHE A 126 -47.88 26.53 1.45
C PHE A 126 -48.65 25.39 0.78
N THR A 127 -49.88 25.17 1.25
CA THR A 127 -50.80 24.15 0.72
C THR A 127 -51.78 24.69 -0.34
N ASN A 128 -51.70 25.99 -0.65
CA ASN A 128 -52.68 26.67 -1.51
C ASN A 128 -52.45 26.48 -3.01
N THR A 129 -51.35 25.86 -3.43
CA THR A 129 -51.01 25.60 -4.84
C THR A 129 -50.77 24.11 -5.05
N THR A 130 -51.28 23.57 -6.16
CA THR A 130 -51.07 22.17 -6.53
C THR A 130 -49.61 21.97 -6.97
N PRO A 131 -48.83 21.09 -6.31
CA PRO A 131 -47.42 20.93 -6.63
C PRO A 131 -47.25 20.32 -8.03
N PHE A 132 -46.38 20.93 -8.83
CA PHE A 132 -46.05 20.51 -10.19
C PHE A 132 -44.56 20.17 -10.33
N VAL A 133 -43.68 21.04 -9.83
CA VAL A 133 -42.21 20.90 -9.92
C VAL A 133 -41.75 19.63 -9.20
N GLY A 134 -42.19 19.41 -7.96
CA GLY A 134 -41.82 18.23 -7.17
C GLY A 134 -42.16 16.89 -7.85
N PRO A 135 -43.44 16.66 -8.22
CA PRO A 135 -43.84 15.47 -8.95
C PRO A 135 -43.16 15.30 -10.31
N PHE A 136 -42.88 16.40 -11.03
CA PHE A 136 -42.17 16.35 -12.31
C PHE A 136 -40.73 15.85 -12.15
N VAL A 137 -39.97 16.42 -11.21
CA VAL A 137 -38.59 16.01 -10.94
C VAL A 137 -38.55 14.57 -10.44
N THR A 138 -39.44 14.22 -9.52
CA THR A 138 -39.56 12.85 -8.98
C THR A 138 -39.84 11.83 -10.08
N ARG A 139 -40.71 12.16 -11.05
CA ARG A 139 -40.98 11.30 -12.22
C ARG A 139 -39.78 11.18 -13.13
N ALA A 140 -39.09 12.28 -13.43
CA ALA A 140 -37.89 12.26 -14.25
C ALA A 140 -36.78 11.38 -13.64
N ILE A 141 -36.66 11.37 -12.31
CA ILE A 141 -35.73 10.47 -11.59
C ILE A 141 -36.18 9.01 -11.74
N ARG A 142 -37.47 8.70 -11.58
CA ARG A 142 -37.98 7.33 -11.81
C ARG A 142 -37.71 6.84 -13.23
N ASP A 143 -37.90 7.70 -14.23
CA ASP A 143 -37.60 7.36 -15.64
C ASP A 143 -36.09 7.15 -15.89
N ILE A 144 -35.20 7.69 -15.06
CA ILE A 144 -33.75 7.41 -15.11
C ILE A 144 -33.44 6.07 -14.46
N ILE A 145 -34.09 5.76 -13.33
CA ILE A 145 -33.95 4.47 -12.64
C ILE A 145 -34.40 3.34 -13.58
N ASP A 146 -35.55 3.49 -14.23
CA ASP A 146 -36.12 2.49 -15.14
C ASP A 146 -35.26 2.29 -16.41
N ALA A 147 -34.52 3.31 -16.84
CA ALA A 147 -33.58 3.21 -17.97
C ALA A 147 -32.32 2.38 -17.63
N GLY A 148 -32.02 2.17 -16.35
CA GLY A 148 -30.87 1.41 -15.87
C GLY A 148 -29.54 2.18 -15.88
N GLY A 149 -28.55 1.65 -15.14
CA GLY A 149 -27.21 2.24 -15.04
C GLY A 149 -27.09 3.46 -14.13
N ALA A 150 -28.14 3.77 -13.38
CA ALA A 150 -28.17 4.89 -12.44
C ALA A 150 -27.68 4.48 -11.03
N PRO A 151 -27.16 5.42 -10.23
CA PRO A 151 -26.98 5.24 -8.78
C PRO A 151 -28.29 4.85 -8.08
N GLY A 152 -28.19 4.29 -6.88
CA GLY A 152 -29.36 3.95 -6.08
C GLY A 152 -30.06 5.24 -5.62
N TYR A 153 -31.29 5.48 -6.06
CA TYR A 153 -32.07 6.61 -5.56
C TYR A 153 -33.02 6.14 -4.45
N THR A 154 -33.02 6.86 -3.33
CA THR A 154 -33.92 6.62 -2.20
C THR A 154 -34.80 7.84 -1.99
N PHE A 155 -36.11 7.67 -2.14
CA PHE A 155 -37.10 8.72 -1.89
C PHE A 155 -37.41 8.77 -0.40
N ALA A 156 -37.18 9.92 0.23
CA ALA A 156 -37.43 10.15 1.66
C ALA A 156 -38.47 11.25 1.87
N SER A 157 -39.19 11.18 3.00
CA SER A 157 -40.21 12.17 3.32
C SER A 157 -39.54 13.45 3.89
N PRO A 158 -40.06 14.66 3.57
CA PRO A 158 -39.66 15.90 4.24
C PRO A 158 -39.71 15.84 5.78
N ASP A 159 -40.65 15.07 6.33
CA ASP A 159 -40.82 14.90 7.77
C ASP A 159 -39.60 14.22 8.44
N ASP A 160 -38.91 13.33 7.72
CA ASP A 160 -37.69 12.65 8.20
C ASP A 160 -36.57 13.68 8.48
N PHE A 161 -36.65 14.85 7.83
CA PHE A 161 -35.71 15.97 7.94
C PHE A 161 -36.33 17.18 8.63
N GLN A 162 -37.38 16.98 9.44
CA GLN A 162 -38.05 18.05 10.19
C GLN A 162 -38.50 19.22 9.30
N ASN A 163 -38.84 18.95 8.03
CA ASN A 163 -39.24 19.95 7.05
C ASN A 163 -38.17 21.04 6.78
N ASP A 164 -36.89 20.74 7.00
CA ASP A 164 -35.76 21.63 6.76
C ASP A 164 -34.79 21.07 5.69
N PRO A 165 -34.68 21.72 4.50
CA PRO A 165 -33.72 21.36 3.47
C PRO A 165 -32.26 21.32 3.96
N LEU A 166 -31.89 22.10 4.97
CA LEU A 166 -30.52 22.12 5.50
C LEU A 166 -30.18 20.82 6.24
N LYS A 167 -31.16 20.15 6.84
CA LYS A 167 -30.96 18.83 7.46
C LYS A 167 -30.70 17.74 6.43
N VAL A 168 -31.25 17.89 5.22
CA VAL A 168 -30.89 17.00 4.11
C VAL A 168 -29.42 17.18 3.76
N ARG A 169 -28.90 18.41 3.71
CA ARG A 169 -27.47 18.66 3.50
C ARG A 169 -26.61 18.06 4.61
N GLU A 170 -27.01 18.24 5.86
CA GLU A 170 -26.33 17.63 7.01
C GLU A 170 -26.27 16.10 6.89
N SER A 171 -27.35 15.46 6.44
CA SER A 171 -27.36 14.00 6.23
C SER A 171 -26.33 13.53 5.18
N VAL A 172 -26.08 14.33 4.14
CA VAL A 172 -25.04 14.07 3.14
C VAL A 172 -23.66 14.26 3.73
N TYR A 173 -23.48 15.29 4.57
CA TYR A 173 -22.24 15.49 5.32
C TYR A 173 -21.93 14.28 6.21
N ASP A 174 -22.95 13.71 6.88
CA ASP A 174 -22.84 12.56 7.79
C ASP A 174 -22.70 11.18 7.11
N PHE A 175 -22.52 11.17 5.79
CA PHE A 175 -22.34 9.96 4.97
C PHE A 175 -23.57 9.03 4.92
N ASN A 176 -24.77 9.50 5.28
CA ASN A 176 -26.01 8.73 5.13
C ASN A 176 -26.40 8.53 3.65
N ALA A 177 -25.94 9.43 2.76
CA ALA A 177 -25.98 9.27 1.32
C ALA A 177 -24.74 9.88 0.65
N TRP A 178 -24.54 9.54 -0.63
CA TRP A 178 -23.47 10.10 -1.45
C TRP A 178 -23.82 11.47 -2.03
N ALA A 179 -25.11 11.67 -2.34
CA ALA A 179 -25.66 12.93 -2.80
C ALA A 179 -27.11 13.06 -2.36
N ALA A 180 -27.67 14.26 -2.51
CA ALA A 180 -29.08 14.52 -2.33
C ALA A 180 -29.60 15.45 -3.44
N VAL A 181 -30.79 15.15 -3.94
CA VAL A 181 -31.59 16.00 -4.80
C VAL A 181 -32.76 16.51 -3.96
N VAL A 182 -32.79 17.82 -3.73
CA VAL A 182 -33.80 18.48 -2.92
C VAL A 182 -34.64 19.37 -3.81
N ILE A 183 -35.94 19.14 -3.87
CA ILE A 183 -36.87 20.12 -4.43
C ILE A 183 -37.21 21.09 -3.32
N ASN A 184 -36.95 22.38 -3.53
CA ASN A 184 -37.11 23.37 -2.47
C ASN A 184 -38.59 23.61 -2.14
N PRO A 185 -38.88 24.02 -0.90
CA PRO A 185 -40.22 24.45 -0.54
C PRO A 185 -40.66 25.60 -1.45
N ASN A 186 -41.93 25.58 -1.85
CA ASN A 186 -42.57 26.61 -2.68
C ASN A 186 -42.04 26.72 -4.11
N ALA A 187 -41.34 25.72 -4.63
CA ALA A 187 -40.84 25.76 -5.99
C ALA A 187 -41.97 26.03 -7.01
N THR A 188 -43.10 25.32 -6.90
CA THR A 188 -44.24 25.54 -7.80
C THR A 188 -44.93 26.88 -7.54
N ALA A 189 -45.15 27.24 -6.26
CA ALA A 189 -45.84 28.48 -5.90
C ALA A 189 -45.07 29.73 -6.37
N LEU A 190 -43.74 29.75 -6.21
CA LEU A 190 -42.89 30.85 -6.65
C LEU A 190 -42.83 30.96 -8.18
N LEU A 191 -42.80 29.81 -8.87
CA LEU A 191 -42.82 29.76 -10.32
C LEU A 191 -44.15 30.27 -10.88
N GLU A 192 -45.28 29.81 -10.33
CA GLU A 192 -46.61 30.26 -10.74
C GLU A 192 -46.82 31.75 -10.43
N ALA A 193 -46.35 32.23 -9.28
CA ALA A 193 -46.37 33.64 -8.94
C ALA A 193 -45.51 34.49 -9.90
N ALA A 194 -44.37 33.97 -10.35
CA ALA A 194 -43.54 34.67 -11.32
C ALA A 194 -44.24 34.81 -12.68
N VAL A 195 -44.92 33.75 -13.15
CA VAL A 195 -45.68 33.77 -14.41
C VAL A 195 -46.91 34.66 -14.33
N ARG A 196 -47.72 34.55 -13.26
CA ARG A 196 -49.00 35.28 -13.13
C ARG A 196 -48.83 36.72 -12.68
N ASN A 197 -47.92 37.00 -11.73
CA ASN A 197 -47.78 38.33 -11.13
C ASN A 197 -46.59 39.12 -11.67
N GLY A 198 -45.72 38.51 -12.49
CA GLY A 198 -44.57 39.19 -13.09
C GLY A 198 -43.45 39.50 -12.09
N ASN A 199 -43.06 38.51 -11.28
CA ASN A 199 -41.98 38.69 -10.30
C ASN A 199 -40.59 38.64 -10.96
N ALA A 200 -40.06 39.80 -11.33
CA ALA A 200 -38.73 39.93 -11.95
C ALA A 200 -37.57 39.38 -11.10
N SER A 201 -37.75 39.25 -9.78
CA SER A 201 -36.74 38.71 -8.85
C SER A 201 -36.74 37.18 -8.77
N TYR A 202 -37.58 36.49 -9.55
CA TYR A 202 -37.59 35.02 -9.58
C TYR A 202 -36.29 34.47 -10.17
N ASP A 203 -35.64 33.58 -9.41
CA ASP A 203 -34.41 32.88 -9.79
C ASP A 203 -34.70 31.37 -9.96
N PRO A 204 -34.55 30.81 -11.19
CA PRO A 204 -34.70 29.39 -11.45
C PRO A 204 -33.80 28.49 -10.58
N LEU A 205 -32.60 28.95 -10.18
CA LEU A 205 -31.67 28.18 -9.33
C LEU A 205 -32.22 27.90 -7.93
N GLY A 206 -33.23 28.67 -7.51
CA GLY A 206 -33.93 28.49 -6.25
C GLY A 206 -34.95 27.34 -6.25
N ALA A 207 -35.25 26.71 -7.40
CA ALA A 207 -36.27 25.66 -7.48
C ALA A 207 -35.80 24.32 -6.89
N CYS A 208 -34.59 23.89 -7.25
CA CYS A 208 -34.04 22.61 -6.82
C CYS A 208 -32.58 22.76 -6.36
N GLN A 209 -32.09 21.79 -5.58
CA GLN A 209 -30.72 21.74 -5.11
C GLN A 209 -30.14 20.33 -5.31
N ILE A 210 -28.86 20.27 -5.66
CA ILE A 210 -28.07 19.05 -5.68
C ILE A 210 -26.94 19.24 -4.66
N THR A 211 -26.87 18.38 -3.66
CA THR A 211 -25.83 18.43 -2.62
C THR A 211 -25.00 17.17 -2.66
N TYR A 212 -23.67 17.28 -2.64
CA TYR A 212 -22.76 16.14 -2.54
C TYR A 212 -21.46 16.53 -1.82
N ASN A 213 -20.57 15.57 -1.65
CA ASN A 213 -19.26 15.77 -1.04
C ASN A 213 -18.16 15.12 -1.90
N SER A 214 -17.37 15.93 -2.61
CA SER A 214 -16.31 15.39 -3.46
C SER A 214 -15.09 14.90 -2.68
N ALA A 215 -14.82 15.44 -1.49
CA ALA A 215 -13.71 15.02 -0.65
C ALA A 215 -13.92 13.65 0.06
N ARG A 216 -15.16 13.14 0.16
CA ARG A 216 -15.47 11.78 0.67
C ARG A 216 -14.67 10.73 -0.10
N ASP A 217 -14.77 10.76 -1.42
CA ASP A 217 -13.97 9.98 -2.34
C ASP A 217 -13.98 10.68 -3.71
N GLN A 218 -12.85 11.30 -4.05
CA GLN A 218 -12.72 12.08 -5.29
C GLN A 218 -12.99 11.23 -6.53
N THR A 219 -12.53 9.97 -6.56
CA THR A 219 -12.66 9.10 -7.73
C THR A 219 -14.11 8.68 -7.92
N THR A 220 -14.77 8.24 -6.85
CA THR A 220 -16.18 7.83 -6.90
C THR A 220 -17.10 9.01 -7.23
N SER A 221 -16.89 10.16 -6.60
CA SER A 221 -17.71 11.35 -6.84
C SER A 221 -17.56 11.88 -8.27
N SER A 222 -16.33 11.92 -8.82
CA SER A 222 -16.09 12.40 -10.19
C SER A 222 -16.50 11.41 -11.29
N SER A 223 -16.46 10.10 -11.01
CA SER A 223 -16.75 9.07 -12.02
C SER A 223 -18.23 8.69 -12.09
N TYR A 224 -18.95 8.73 -10.95
CA TYR A 224 -20.33 8.23 -10.87
C TYR A 224 -21.33 9.32 -10.44
N ILE A 225 -21.08 10.02 -9.34
CA ILE A 225 -22.04 10.96 -8.75
C ILE A 225 -22.23 12.21 -9.62
N VAL A 226 -21.16 12.95 -9.90
CA VAL A 226 -21.24 14.21 -10.66
C VAL A 226 -21.79 14.01 -12.08
N PRO A 227 -21.34 12.99 -12.86
CA PRO A 227 -21.94 12.71 -14.16
C PRO A 227 -23.43 12.36 -14.07
N SER A 228 -23.84 11.52 -13.11
CA SER A 228 -25.25 11.18 -12.91
C SER A 228 -26.12 12.40 -12.58
N MET A 229 -25.62 13.29 -11.71
CA MET A 229 -26.33 14.53 -11.36
C MET A 229 -26.40 15.50 -12.54
N THR A 230 -25.35 15.56 -13.37
CA THR A 230 -25.33 16.39 -14.58
C THR A 230 -26.34 15.90 -15.61
N VAL A 231 -26.48 14.58 -15.79
CA VAL A 231 -27.48 13.99 -16.69
C VAL A 231 -28.89 14.29 -16.19
N LEU A 232 -29.14 14.11 -14.89
CA LEU A 232 -30.43 14.45 -14.27
C LEU A 232 -30.78 15.93 -14.49
N GLN A 233 -29.87 16.85 -14.16
CA GLN A 233 -30.07 18.29 -14.33
C GLN A 233 -30.42 18.62 -15.78
N LYS A 234 -29.65 18.13 -16.75
CA LYS A 234 -29.89 18.39 -18.18
C LYS A 234 -31.25 17.86 -18.64
N ARG A 235 -31.61 16.63 -18.26
CA ARG A 235 -32.88 15.99 -18.66
C ARG A 235 -34.08 16.75 -18.08
N VAL A 236 -34.05 17.04 -16.79
CA VAL A 236 -35.13 17.77 -16.11
C VAL A 236 -35.32 19.15 -16.75
N VAL A 237 -34.25 19.94 -16.89
CA VAL A 237 -34.34 21.31 -17.42
C VAL A 237 -34.80 21.31 -18.89
N SER A 238 -34.33 20.37 -19.73
CA SER A 238 -34.75 20.33 -21.14
C SER A 238 -36.21 19.94 -21.35
N ASP A 239 -36.73 19.04 -20.51
CA ASP A 239 -38.10 18.56 -20.63
C ASP A 239 -39.12 19.44 -19.89
N PHE A 240 -38.66 20.20 -18.88
CA PHE A 240 -39.51 21.01 -18.03
C PHE A 240 -40.31 22.04 -18.82
N GLY A 241 -39.68 22.82 -19.70
CA GLY A 241 -40.36 23.90 -20.43
C GLY A 241 -41.59 23.42 -21.21
N ARG A 242 -41.52 22.24 -21.85
CA ARG A 242 -42.66 21.65 -22.58
C ARG A 242 -43.79 21.23 -21.64
N ALA A 243 -43.43 20.57 -20.53
CA ALA A 243 -44.41 20.12 -19.54
C ALA A 243 -45.06 21.30 -18.81
N TRP A 244 -44.28 22.34 -18.51
CA TRP A 244 -44.71 23.55 -17.85
C TRP A 244 -45.68 24.37 -18.69
N ILE A 245 -45.37 24.60 -19.96
CA ILE A 245 -46.28 25.30 -20.88
C ILE A 245 -47.59 24.54 -21.01
N LYS A 246 -47.55 23.21 -21.13
CA LYS A 246 -48.76 22.38 -21.17
C LYS A 246 -49.60 22.54 -19.89
N TYR A 247 -48.96 22.49 -18.72
CA TYR A 247 -49.64 22.68 -17.43
C TYR A 247 -50.30 24.07 -17.32
N LEU A 248 -49.62 25.13 -17.76
CA LEU A 248 -50.17 26.48 -17.76
C LEU A 248 -51.41 26.62 -18.66
N LEU A 249 -51.38 26.02 -19.85
CA LEU A 249 -52.51 25.99 -20.78
C LEU A 249 -53.69 25.21 -20.20
N ASP A 250 -53.42 24.04 -19.59
CA ASP A 250 -54.44 23.21 -18.92
C ASP A 250 -55.05 23.95 -17.70
N SER A 251 -54.30 24.88 -17.09
CA SER A 251 -54.72 25.71 -15.96
C SER A 251 -55.42 27.02 -16.36
N ASN A 252 -55.85 27.14 -17.63
CA ASN A 252 -56.52 28.31 -18.23
C ASN A 252 -55.71 29.63 -18.11
N VAL A 253 -54.38 29.58 -18.04
CA VAL A 253 -53.55 30.80 -18.12
C VAL A 253 -53.41 31.18 -19.58
N THR A 254 -54.00 32.30 -19.97
CA THR A 254 -53.87 32.80 -21.35
C THR A 254 -52.47 33.38 -21.57
N ALA A 255 -51.97 33.35 -22.81
CA ALA A 255 -50.65 33.92 -23.15
C ALA A 255 -50.54 35.43 -22.83
N LEU A 256 -51.68 36.13 -22.71
CA LEU A 256 -51.77 37.54 -22.32
C LEU A 256 -51.64 37.76 -20.80
N GLU A 257 -51.98 36.75 -20.00
CA GLU A 257 -51.84 36.78 -18.53
C GLU A 257 -50.45 36.33 -18.07
N MET A 258 -49.66 35.75 -18.97
CA MET A 258 -48.26 35.43 -18.70
C MET A 258 -47.45 36.71 -18.79
N ASN A 259 -46.94 37.18 -17.65
CA ASN A 259 -46.06 38.35 -17.57
C ASN A 259 -44.63 38.00 -18.03
N VAL A 260 -44.50 37.52 -19.27
CA VAL A 260 -43.25 37.01 -19.86
C VAL A 260 -42.22 38.12 -20.04
N GLU A 261 -42.67 39.36 -20.27
CA GLU A 261 -41.76 40.51 -20.39
C GLU A 261 -40.99 40.80 -19.10
N THR A 262 -41.64 40.61 -17.95
CA THR A 262 -41.03 40.87 -16.64
C THR A 262 -40.27 39.67 -16.07
N SER A 263 -40.62 38.45 -16.48
CA SER A 263 -40.06 37.21 -15.91
C SER A 263 -39.85 36.12 -16.97
N PRO A 264 -39.06 36.37 -18.04
CA PRO A 264 -38.85 35.39 -19.10
C PRO A 264 -38.23 34.08 -18.59
N GLN A 265 -37.40 34.17 -17.54
CA GLN A 265 -36.75 33.04 -16.90
C GLN A 265 -37.73 32.06 -16.23
N ALA A 266 -38.95 32.49 -15.89
CA ALA A 266 -40.00 31.63 -15.34
C ALA A 266 -40.68 30.74 -16.40
N ILE A 267 -40.43 30.99 -17.69
CA ILE A 267 -40.88 30.12 -18.78
C ILE A 267 -39.74 29.25 -19.30
N SER A 268 -38.57 29.85 -19.56
CA SER A 268 -37.39 29.14 -20.05
C SER A 268 -36.14 29.69 -19.36
N PRO A 269 -35.41 28.90 -18.55
CA PRO A 269 -35.57 27.46 -18.34
C PRO A 269 -36.72 27.05 -17.39
N GLY A 270 -37.35 28.01 -16.69
CA GLY A 270 -38.39 27.73 -15.69
C GLY A 270 -37.80 27.29 -14.36
N ILE A 271 -37.12 26.15 -14.32
CA ILE A 271 -36.43 25.63 -13.12
C ILE A 271 -34.96 25.35 -13.40
N GLU A 272 -34.13 25.45 -12.37
CA GLU A 272 -32.73 25.03 -12.40
C GLU A 272 -32.30 24.45 -11.03
N PHE A 273 -31.12 23.84 -11.00
CA PHE A 273 -30.55 23.21 -9.81
C PHE A 273 -29.36 24.01 -9.29
N SER A 274 -29.43 24.44 -8.04
CA SER A 274 -28.27 24.93 -7.30
C SER A 274 -27.40 23.76 -6.84
N VAL A 275 -26.10 23.80 -7.16
CA VAL A 275 -25.18 22.70 -6.87
C VAL A 275 -24.28 23.07 -5.69
N TYR A 276 -24.33 22.26 -4.63
CA TYR A 276 -23.58 22.44 -3.39
C TYR A 276 -22.64 21.27 -3.14
N ASP A 277 -21.36 21.47 -3.39
CA ASP A 277 -20.32 20.57 -2.90
C ASP A 277 -19.91 21.00 -1.49
N LEU A 278 -20.35 20.25 -0.48
CA LEU A 278 -20.16 20.61 0.94
C LEU A 278 -18.68 20.67 1.32
N ARG A 279 -17.88 19.78 0.73
CA ARG A 279 -16.43 19.68 0.94
C ARG A 279 -15.75 19.40 -0.41
N PRO A 280 -15.40 20.47 -1.15
CA PRO A 280 -14.67 20.33 -2.39
C PRO A 280 -13.29 19.73 -2.16
N PHE A 281 -12.95 18.70 -2.95
CA PHE A 281 -11.60 18.14 -2.94
C PHE A 281 -10.59 19.14 -3.51
N GLY A 282 -9.67 19.60 -2.68
CA GLY A 282 -8.59 20.48 -3.09
C GLY A 282 -7.73 20.91 -1.90
N PRO A 283 -6.52 21.45 -2.13
CA PRO A 283 -5.82 21.58 -3.42
C PRO A 283 -5.34 20.23 -4.00
N PRO A 284 -4.92 20.16 -5.28
CA PRO A 284 -4.47 18.91 -5.91
C PRO A 284 -3.30 18.20 -5.20
N ILE A 285 -2.48 18.96 -4.47
CA ILE A 285 -1.38 18.42 -3.64
C ILE A 285 -1.88 17.54 -2.48
N ALA A 286 -3.17 17.56 -2.17
CA ALA A 286 -3.79 16.64 -1.21
C ALA A 286 -3.83 15.19 -1.74
N THR A 287 -3.83 15.00 -3.07
CA THR A 287 -3.91 13.69 -3.72
C THR A 287 -2.87 12.71 -3.20
N PRO A 288 -1.55 13.01 -3.21
CA PRO A 288 -0.55 12.10 -2.65
C PRO A 288 -0.78 11.81 -1.16
N ALA A 289 -1.26 12.76 -0.37
CA ALA A 289 -1.52 12.55 1.06
C ALA A 289 -2.66 11.54 1.34
N VAL A 290 -3.68 11.49 0.47
CA VAL A 290 -4.88 10.63 0.65
C VAL A 290 -4.94 9.40 -0.26
N SER A 291 -3.93 9.19 -1.11
CA SER A 291 -3.90 8.08 -2.08
C SER A 291 -2.52 7.39 -2.13
N ILE A 292 -1.81 7.51 -3.25
CA ILE A 292 -0.57 6.79 -3.58
C ILE A 292 0.53 7.02 -2.53
N GLY A 293 0.57 8.17 -1.87
CA GLY A 293 1.57 8.44 -0.83
C GLY A 293 1.50 7.45 0.34
N LEU A 294 0.31 6.91 0.64
CA LEU A 294 0.15 5.92 1.71
C LEU A 294 0.79 4.57 1.35
N ILE A 295 1.01 4.28 0.06
CA ILE A 295 1.81 3.11 -0.35
C ILE A 295 3.27 3.31 0.07
N TYR A 296 3.80 4.54 -0.04
CA TYR A 296 5.14 4.85 0.45
C TYR A 296 5.24 4.64 1.95
N LEU A 297 4.19 4.96 2.70
CA LEU A 297 4.12 4.68 4.13
C LEU A 297 4.30 3.17 4.41
N ILE A 298 3.59 2.27 3.71
CA ILE A 298 3.81 0.81 3.84
C ILE A 298 5.25 0.42 3.47
N ILE A 299 5.75 0.90 2.33
CA ILE A 299 7.06 0.55 1.79
C ILE A 299 8.18 0.95 2.76
N ILE A 300 8.14 2.17 3.28
CA ILE A 300 9.12 2.67 4.25
C ILE A 300 9.04 1.84 5.54
N SER A 301 7.83 1.53 6.01
CA SER A 301 7.61 0.70 7.21
C SER A 301 8.20 -0.70 7.06
N PHE A 302 8.12 -1.29 5.87
CA PHE A 302 8.64 -2.62 5.60
C PHE A 302 10.17 -2.62 5.48
N PHE A 303 10.73 -1.70 4.69
CA PHE A 303 12.18 -1.69 4.45
C PHE A 303 12.98 -1.25 5.68
N SER A 304 12.39 -0.50 6.62
CA SER A 304 13.04 -0.13 7.88
C SER A 304 13.62 -1.35 8.60
N PHE A 305 12.88 -2.45 8.65
CA PHE A 305 13.33 -3.70 9.28
C PHE A 305 14.64 -4.20 8.67
N THR A 306 14.72 -4.23 7.34
CA THR A 306 15.90 -4.72 6.63
C THR A 306 17.09 -3.78 6.84
N PHE A 307 16.87 -2.46 6.91
CA PHE A 307 17.92 -1.49 7.20
C PHE A 307 18.44 -1.56 8.63
N PHE A 308 17.57 -1.81 9.62
CA PHE A 308 17.94 -1.86 11.02
C PHE A 308 18.44 -3.24 11.48
N LEU A 309 18.12 -4.32 10.77
CA LEU A 309 18.52 -5.68 11.14
C LEU A 309 20.04 -5.83 11.33
N PRO A 310 20.94 -5.36 10.43
CA PRO A 310 22.38 -5.44 10.63
C PRO A 310 22.86 -4.69 11.88
N ILE A 311 22.23 -3.56 12.21
CA ILE A 311 22.55 -2.77 13.40
C ILE A 311 22.18 -3.54 14.66
N HIS A 312 20.99 -4.15 14.69
CA HIS A 312 20.57 -4.99 15.81
C HIS A 312 21.43 -6.26 15.97
N MET A 313 21.90 -6.84 14.87
CA MET A 313 22.77 -8.02 14.91
C MET A 313 24.14 -7.76 15.53
N LYS A 314 24.64 -6.52 15.54
CA LYS A 314 25.90 -6.18 16.23
C LYS A 314 25.85 -6.54 17.71
N TYR A 315 24.72 -6.36 18.39
CA TYR A 315 24.58 -6.72 19.81
C TYR A 315 24.70 -8.22 20.11
N LEU A 316 24.56 -9.09 19.11
CA LEU A 316 24.75 -10.53 19.27
C LEU A 316 26.15 -10.99 18.85
N SER A 317 26.78 -10.29 17.91
CA SER A 317 28.12 -10.61 17.40
C SER A 317 29.22 -10.07 18.33
N PRO A 318 30.00 -10.92 19.02
CA PRO A 318 31.02 -10.47 19.95
C PRO A 318 32.23 -9.91 19.17
N LYS A 319 32.17 -8.64 18.80
CA LYS A 319 33.32 -7.87 18.29
C LYS A 319 33.71 -6.84 19.35
N GLY A 320 34.45 -7.27 20.37
CA GLY A 320 34.92 -6.39 21.45
C GLY A 320 33.90 -6.03 22.53
N HIS A 321 32.71 -6.63 22.54
CA HIS A 321 31.73 -6.48 23.63
C HIS A 321 31.02 -7.82 23.92
N PRO A 322 30.53 -8.05 25.17
CA PRO A 322 29.73 -9.23 25.47
C PRO A 322 28.38 -9.19 24.72
N PRO A 323 27.78 -10.35 24.41
CA PRO A 323 26.47 -10.42 23.77
C PRO A 323 25.37 -9.94 24.73
N LEU A 324 24.40 -9.19 24.19
CA LEU A 324 23.29 -8.65 24.97
C LEU A 324 22.30 -9.76 25.40
N LYS A 325 21.70 -9.63 26.60
CA LYS A 325 20.64 -10.54 27.06
C LYS A 325 19.45 -10.50 26.10
N PHE A 326 18.90 -11.67 25.78
CA PHE A 326 17.84 -11.81 24.77
C PHE A 326 16.58 -11.00 25.07
N ASN A 327 16.14 -10.93 26.33
CA ASN A 327 14.96 -10.13 26.71
C ASN A 327 15.20 -8.62 26.51
N GLN A 328 16.42 -8.14 26.80
CA GLN A 328 16.82 -6.76 26.57
C GLN A 328 16.98 -6.46 25.08
N LEU A 329 17.42 -7.44 24.28
CA LEU A 329 17.46 -7.34 22.82
C LEU A 329 16.05 -7.20 22.22
N ILE A 330 15.06 -7.97 22.71
CA ILE A 330 13.67 -7.83 22.25
C ILE A 330 13.14 -6.43 22.58
N ALA A 331 13.31 -5.98 23.83
CA ALA A 331 12.88 -4.65 24.25
C ALA A 331 13.56 -3.55 23.42
N TRP A 332 14.88 -3.65 23.21
CA TRP A 332 15.64 -2.74 22.36
C TRP A 332 15.10 -2.70 20.93
N ARG A 333 14.89 -3.86 20.29
CA ARG A 333 14.36 -3.94 18.92
C ARG A 333 13.00 -3.29 18.82
N TYR A 334 12.09 -3.58 19.76
CA TYR A 334 10.75 -2.99 19.76
C TYR A 334 10.81 -1.46 19.91
N ILE A 335 11.53 -0.96 20.92
CA ILE A 335 11.65 0.48 21.19
C ILE A 335 12.32 1.20 20.03
N ALA A 336 13.41 0.63 19.47
CA ALA A 336 14.14 1.23 18.35
C ALA A 336 13.27 1.28 17.08
N THR A 337 12.47 0.25 16.83
CA THR A 337 11.55 0.19 15.67
C THR A 337 10.45 1.23 15.79
N VAL A 338 9.72 1.24 16.91
CA VAL A 338 8.63 2.21 17.15
C VAL A 338 9.14 3.66 17.16
N SER A 339 10.33 3.90 17.74
CA SER A 339 10.96 5.23 17.74
C SER A 339 11.42 5.64 16.34
N SER A 340 11.92 4.71 15.54
CA SER A 340 12.27 4.98 14.15
C SER A 340 11.03 5.32 13.32
N TYR A 341 9.91 4.61 13.53
CA TYR A 341 8.63 4.96 12.92
C TYR A 341 8.12 6.33 13.32
N PHE A 342 8.32 6.76 14.56
CA PHE A 342 7.97 8.11 15.00
C PHE A 342 8.74 9.18 14.21
N LEU A 343 10.05 9.02 14.02
CA LEU A 343 10.87 9.94 13.24
C LEU A 343 10.60 9.88 11.73
N LEU A 344 10.49 8.68 11.16
CA LEU A 344 10.24 8.49 9.73
C LEU A 344 8.86 9.00 9.32
N SER A 345 7.83 8.76 10.14
CA SER A 345 6.48 9.30 9.90
C SER A 345 6.44 10.82 10.01
N LEU A 346 7.29 11.44 10.85
CA LEU A 346 7.42 12.89 10.92
C LEU A 346 7.97 13.44 9.60
N VAL A 347 9.07 12.88 9.11
CA VAL A 347 9.68 13.30 7.83
C VAL A 347 8.69 13.08 6.68
N TYR A 348 8.01 11.94 6.65
CA TYR A 348 6.97 11.66 5.65
C TYR A 348 5.84 12.71 5.69
N SER A 349 5.31 13.01 6.88
CA SER A 349 4.22 13.98 7.06
C SER A 349 4.67 15.41 6.74
N PHE A 350 5.95 15.72 7.02
CA PHE A 350 6.55 17.01 6.72
C PHE A 350 6.61 17.30 5.23
N VAL A 351 6.70 16.28 4.36
CA VAL A 351 6.62 16.48 2.90
C VAL A 351 5.31 17.18 2.52
N SER A 352 4.16 16.72 3.04
CA SER A 352 2.88 17.37 2.76
C SER A 352 2.85 18.83 3.22
N LEU A 353 3.46 19.13 4.38
CA LEU A 353 3.56 20.50 4.89
C LEU A 353 4.53 21.37 4.07
N ALA A 354 5.67 20.82 3.66
CA ALA A 354 6.70 21.50 2.86
C ALA A 354 6.17 21.90 1.48
N PHE A 355 5.30 21.08 0.88
CA PHE A 355 4.59 21.40 -0.36
C PHE A 355 3.31 22.22 -0.12
N GLN A 356 3.19 22.90 1.03
CA GLN A 356 2.15 23.88 1.34
C GLN A 356 0.72 23.32 1.32
N MET A 357 0.54 22.06 1.74
CA MET A 357 -0.80 21.53 2.00
C MET A 357 -1.45 22.33 3.16
N PRO A 358 -2.66 22.92 2.98
CA PRO A 358 -3.32 23.66 4.04
C PRO A 358 -3.69 22.73 5.21
N MET A 359 -3.13 23.02 6.39
CA MET A 359 -3.34 22.28 7.64
C MET A 359 -3.55 23.21 8.85
N ASP A 360 -3.94 24.46 8.60
CA ASP A 360 -4.13 25.52 9.59
C ASP A 360 -5.53 26.15 9.55
N ARG A 361 -6.38 25.71 8.60
CA ARG A 361 -7.68 26.31 8.32
C ARG A 361 -8.72 25.89 9.37
N PRO A 362 -9.62 26.81 9.77
CA PRO A 362 -10.68 26.47 10.71
C PRO A 362 -11.67 25.46 10.12
N HIS A 363 -12.46 24.86 11.01
CA HIS A 363 -13.55 23.97 10.64
C HIS A 363 -14.61 24.67 9.80
N GLY A 364 -15.25 23.91 8.93
CA GLY A 364 -16.35 24.39 8.09
C GLY A 364 -17.71 24.15 8.74
N SER A 365 -18.73 24.86 8.24
CA SER A 365 -20.13 24.52 8.54
C SER A 365 -20.47 23.16 7.93
N HIS A 366 -21.36 22.39 8.57
CA HIS A 366 -21.81 21.09 8.03
C HIS A 366 -22.80 21.25 6.86
N PHE A 367 -23.52 22.39 6.78
CA PHE A 367 -24.60 22.62 5.82
C PHE A 367 -24.20 23.55 4.67
N TRP A 368 -23.10 24.30 4.83
CA TRP A 368 -22.60 25.23 3.81
C TRP A 368 -21.29 24.74 3.18
N PRO A 369 -21.14 24.86 1.84
CA PRO A 369 -19.89 24.61 1.16
C PRO A 369 -18.74 25.39 1.77
N THR A 370 -17.69 24.68 2.18
CA THR A 370 -16.48 25.30 2.70
C THR A 370 -15.27 24.78 1.91
N ARG A 371 -14.44 25.70 1.41
CA ARG A 371 -13.23 25.34 0.65
C ARG A 371 -12.05 25.13 1.59
N ASN A 372 -11.40 23.98 1.47
CA ASN A 372 -10.22 23.57 2.24
C ASN A 372 -10.36 23.75 3.78
N PRO A 373 -11.45 23.32 4.43
CA PRO A 373 -11.52 23.30 5.89
C PRO A 373 -10.66 22.17 6.45
N ASN A 374 -10.10 22.35 7.63
CA ASN A 374 -9.41 21.27 8.32
C ASN A 374 -10.12 20.92 9.64
N ARG A 375 -10.11 19.63 10.01
CA ARG A 375 -10.83 19.11 11.18
C ARG A 375 -10.17 19.42 12.51
N TYR A 376 -8.99 20.01 12.56
CA TYR A 376 -8.35 20.31 13.85
C TYR A 376 -7.73 21.70 13.87
N GLY A 377 -8.12 22.58 12.94
CA GLY A 377 -7.51 23.90 12.80
C GLY A 377 -5.99 23.80 12.69
N ARG A 378 -5.28 24.57 13.53
CA ARG A 378 -3.82 24.58 13.64
C ARG A 378 -3.21 23.25 14.15
N GLY A 379 -4.01 22.39 14.77
CA GLY A 379 -3.59 21.08 15.27
C GLY A 379 -3.57 19.98 14.20
N THR A 380 -4.09 20.25 12.99
CA THR A 380 -4.27 19.27 11.92
C THR A 380 -2.98 18.55 11.56
N PHE A 381 -1.85 19.27 11.48
CA PHE A 381 -0.55 18.67 11.18
C PHE A 381 -0.13 17.63 12.23
N VAL A 382 -0.30 17.94 13.52
CA VAL A 382 0.09 17.03 14.61
C VAL A 382 -0.76 15.77 14.58
N VAL A 383 -2.08 15.91 14.39
CA VAL A 383 -2.99 14.75 14.29
C VAL A 383 -2.69 13.92 13.04
N TYR A 384 -2.42 14.56 11.90
CA TYR A 384 -2.00 13.89 10.67
C TYR A 384 -0.69 13.11 10.85
N TRP A 385 0.30 13.71 11.51
CA TRP A 385 1.54 13.02 11.84
C TRP A 385 1.32 11.84 12.78
N MET A 386 0.52 12.00 13.85
CA MET A 386 0.19 10.89 14.75
C MET A 386 -0.55 9.77 14.04
N LEU A 387 -1.46 10.08 13.11
CA LEU A 387 -2.10 9.08 12.26
C LEU A 387 -1.08 8.29 11.44
N ASN A 388 -0.15 9.00 10.77
CA ASN A 388 0.89 8.36 9.98
C ASN A 388 1.85 7.52 10.85
N TRP A 389 2.15 7.96 12.07
CA TRP A 389 2.97 7.19 13.01
C TRP A 389 2.29 5.90 13.45
N VAL A 390 1.02 5.97 13.87
CA VAL A 390 0.24 4.79 14.26
C VAL A 390 0.05 3.86 13.06
N GLY A 391 -0.24 4.41 11.88
CA GLY A 391 -0.35 3.64 10.64
C GLY A 391 0.95 2.93 10.25
N MET A 392 2.08 3.64 10.32
CA MET A 392 3.41 3.09 10.04
C MET A 392 3.78 2.00 11.06
N THR A 393 3.39 2.17 12.32
CA THR A 393 3.56 1.15 13.36
C THR A 393 2.70 -0.09 13.10
N ALA A 394 1.44 0.08 12.71
CA ALA A 394 0.53 -1.02 12.37
C ALA A 394 1.04 -1.84 11.18
N PHE A 395 1.48 -1.19 10.10
CA PHE A 395 2.04 -1.88 8.94
C PHE A 395 3.40 -2.50 9.20
N GLY A 396 4.26 -1.76 9.90
CA GLY A 396 5.63 -2.13 10.21
C GLY A 396 5.71 -3.34 11.13
N LEU A 397 5.04 -3.29 12.29
CA LEU A 397 5.06 -4.40 13.25
C LEU A 397 4.45 -5.69 12.66
N ALA A 398 3.36 -5.58 11.89
CA ALA A 398 2.79 -6.73 11.19
C ALA A 398 3.81 -7.36 10.22
N SER A 399 4.53 -6.52 9.47
CA SER A 399 5.57 -6.96 8.53
C SER A 399 6.79 -7.58 9.23
N GLU A 400 7.26 -6.99 10.33
CA GLU A 400 8.38 -7.52 11.10
C GLU A 400 8.06 -8.87 11.73
N ASN A 401 6.86 -9.01 12.30
CA ASN A 401 6.40 -10.27 12.86
C ASN A 401 6.39 -11.38 11.81
N MET A 402 5.84 -11.09 10.63
CA MET A 402 5.82 -12.05 9.53
C MET A 402 7.20 -12.32 8.94
N ALA A 403 8.08 -11.32 8.89
CA ALA A 403 9.48 -11.52 8.48
C ALA A 403 10.22 -12.48 9.41
N MET A 404 9.99 -12.38 10.72
CA MET A 404 10.56 -13.28 11.73
C MET A 404 10.00 -14.72 11.64
N ILE A 405 8.74 -14.88 11.22
CA ILE A 405 8.09 -16.19 11.05
C ILE A 405 8.50 -16.87 9.74
N LEU A 406 8.44 -16.15 8.62
CA LEU A 406 8.63 -16.72 7.27
C LEU A 406 10.11 -16.85 6.88
N GLY A 407 10.94 -15.88 7.29
CA GLY A 407 12.35 -15.80 6.88
C GLY A 407 12.56 -15.51 5.39
N THR A 408 13.81 -15.32 5.00
CA THR A 408 14.22 -15.12 3.60
C THR A 408 14.15 -16.44 2.82
N PRO A 409 13.64 -16.44 1.56
CA PRO A 409 13.17 -15.30 0.76
C PRO A 409 11.66 -14.98 0.88
N TRP A 410 10.89 -15.79 1.61
CA TRP A 410 9.42 -15.77 1.62
C TRP A 410 8.80 -14.50 2.22
N THR A 411 9.55 -13.75 3.02
CA THR A 411 9.17 -12.40 3.48
C THR A 411 8.76 -11.47 2.33
N ALA A 412 9.37 -11.61 1.14
CA ALA A 412 9.00 -10.80 -0.01
C ALA A 412 7.58 -11.12 -0.54
N LEU A 413 7.14 -12.38 -0.48
CA LEU A 413 5.76 -12.74 -0.84
C LEU A 413 4.75 -12.12 0.14
N TRP A 414 5.09 -12.07 1.43
CA TRP A 414 4.26 -11.38 2.42
C TRP A 414 4.12 -9.90 2.09
N LEU A 415 5.21 -9.21 1.72
CA LEU A 415 5.13 -7.79 1.32
C LEU A 415 4.16 -7.59 0.15
N ILE A 416 4.26 -8.43 -0.88
CA ILE A 416 3.39 -8.35 -2.06
C ILE A 416 1.93 -8.53 -1.65
N PHE A 417 1.62 -9.57 -0.88
CA PHE A 417 0.27 -9.80 -0.35
C PHE A 417 -0.23 -8.62 0.49
N TRP A 418 0.61 -8.13 1.41
CA TRP A 418 0.27 -7.10 2.36
C TRP A 418 -0.02 -5.77 1.68
N VAL A 419 0.78 -5.39 0.69
CA VAL A 419 0.55 -4.19 -0.13
C VAL A 419 -0.72 -4.35 -0.96
N ILE A 420 -0.86 -5.43 -1.73
CA ILE A 420 -1.98 -5.60 -2.66
C ILE A 420 -3.32 -5.68 -1.91
N SER A 421 -3.40 -6.44 -0.82
CA SER A 421 -4.63 -6.55 -0.03
C SER A 421 -5.06 -5.21 0.59
N ASN A 422 -4.12 -4.42 1.11
CA ASN A 422 -4.39 -3.09 1.66
C ASN A 422 -4.78 -2.07 0.59
N VAL A 423 -4.13 -2.11 -0.58
CA VAL A 423 -4.45 -1.22 -1.70
C VAL A 423 -5.83 -1.54 -2.29
N ALA A 424 -6.17 -2.83 -2.41
CA ALA A 424 -7.46 -3.27 -2.93
C ALA A 424 -8.66 -2.75 -2.11
N THR A 425 -8.50 -2.61 -0.80
CA THR A 425 -9.58 -2.17 0.11
C THR A 425 -9.44 -0.72 0.59
N GLY A 426 -8.31 -0.07 0.29
CA GLY A 426 -7.96 1.24 0.83
C GLY A 426 -8.42 2.42 -0.01
N PHE A 427 -8.19 2.38 -1.32
CA PHE A 427 -8.37 3.58 -2.17
C PHE A 427 -9.74 3.73 -2.81
N TYR A 428 -10.46 2.64 -2.96
CA TYR A 428 -11.77 2.60 -3.61
C TYR A 428 -12.89 2.48 -2.58
N ALA A 429 -14.06 3.03 -2.91
CA ALA A 429 -15.25 2.86 -2.09
C ALA A 429 -15.61 1.36 -1.98
N LEU A 430 -15.44 0.79 -0.78
CA LEU A 430 -15.78 -0.61 -0.47
C LEU A 430 -17.26 -0.93 -0.74
N GLU A 431 -18.13 0.08 -0.69
CA GLU A 431 -19.55 -0.03 -1.03
C GLU A 431 -19.79 -0.48 -2.48
N LEU A 432 -18.87 -0.17 -3.39
CA LEU A 432 -18.93 -0.61 -4.79
C LEU A 432 -18.26 -1.99 -5.01
N ALA A 433 -17.45 -2.46 -4.06
CA ALA A 433 -16.81 -3.75 -4.16
C ALA A 433 -17.81 -4.88 -3.79
N PRO A 434 -17.62 -6.10 -4.31
CA PRO A 434 -18.40 -7.25 -3.86
C PRO A 434 -18.32 -7.42 -2.34
N GLY A 435 -19.40 -7.89 -1.69
CA GLY A 435 -19.47 -8.05 -0.23
C GLY A 435 -18.34 -8.87 0.41
N PHE A 436 -17.65 -9.71 -0.38
CA PHE A 436 -16.40 -10.37 0.04
C PHE A 436 -15.36 -9.38 0.58
N TYR A 437 -15.22 -8.17 0.02
CA TYR A 437 -14.18 -7.21 0.40
C TYR A 437 -14.46 -6.44 1.69
N GLN A 438 -15.56 -6.72 2.39
CA GLN A 438 -15.89 -6.06 3.66
C GLN A 438 -14.85 -6.29 4.77
N TRP A 439 -14.03 -7.34 4.69
CA TRP A 439 -12.86 -7.49 5.59
C TRP A 439 -11.89 -6.30 5.50
N GLY A 440 -11.94 -5.55 4.39
CA GLY A 440 -11.18 -4.33 4.17
C GLY A 440 -11.39 -3.23 5.22
N TYR A 441 -12.56 -3.19 5.88
CA TYR A 441 -12.81 -2.25 6.98
C TYR A 441 -11.88 -2.49 8.18
N ALA A 442 -11.44 -3.74 8.38
CA ALA A 442 -10.50 -4.06 9.44
C ALA A 442 -9.05 -3.75 9.03
N TRP A 443 -8.76 -3.51 7.75
CA TRP A 443 -7.37 -3.37 7.28
C TRP A 443 -6.82 -1.97 7.56
N PRO A 444 -5.53 -1.83 7.91
CA PRO A 444 -5.00 -0.54 8.32
C PRO A 444 -5.11 0.54 7.24
N MET A 445 -4.92 0.21 5.96
CA MET A 445 -4.95 1.21 4.88
C MET A 445 -6.30 1.92 4.75
N HIS A 446 -7.40 1.18 4.80
CA HIS A 446 -8.74 1.75 4.71
C HIS A 446 -8.97 2.81 5.79
N ASN A 447 -8.61 2.46 7.03
CA ASN A 447 -8.73 3.33 8.19
C ASN A 447 -7.82 4.56 8.11
N ILE A 448 -6.60 4.42 7.58
CA ILE A 448 -5.69 5.56 7.38
C ILE A 448 -6.22 6.49 6.30
N VAL A 449 -6.73 5.96 5.17
CA VAL A 449 -7.29 6.77 4.08
C VAL A 449 -8.51 7.57 4.57
N GLU A 450 -9.47 6.90 5.21
CA GLU A 450 -10.70 7.54 5.71
C GLU A 450 -10.36 8.58 6.79
N CYS A 451 -9.46 8.25 7.73
CA CYS A 451 -9.03 9.19 8.76
C CYS A 451 -8.26 10.39 8.18
N THR A 452 -7.39 10.16 7.20
CA THR A 452 -6.65 11.25 6.54
C THR A 452 -7.60 12.19 5.82
N ARG A 453 -8.58 11.67 5.07
CA ARG A 453 -9.60 12.49 4.41
C ARG A 453 -10.42 13.29 5.43
N SER A 454 -10.83 12.67 6.54
CA SER A 454 -11.55 13.35 7.61
C SER A 454 -10.73 14.46 8.27
N ILE A 455 -9.45 14.23 8.55
CA ILE A 455 -8.52 15.22 9.12
C ILE A 455 -8.32 16.40 8.16
N LEU A 456 -8.00 16.11 6.90
CA LEU A 456 -7.59 17.14 5.94
C LEU A 456 -8.74 17.96 5.36
N PHE A 457 -9.94 17.37 5.22
CA PHE A 457 -11.08 18.02 4.57
C PHE A 457 -12.28 18.27 5.50
N ASP A 458 -12.17 18.02 6.81
CA ASP A 458 -13.28 18.17 7.77
C ASP A 458 -14.53 17.42 7.31
N LEU A 459 -14.40 16.10 7.17
CA LEU A 459 -15.50 15.18 6.86
C LEU A 459 -16.11 14.60 8.14
N HIS A 460 -17.21 13.85 7.99
CA HIS A 460 -17.90 13.16 9.08
C HIS A 460 -16.93 12.48 10.06
N PRO A 461 -17.09 12.72 11.38
CA PRO A 461 -16.09 12.31 12.37
C PRO A 461 -16.15 10.81 12.66
N ARG A 462 -15.30 10.05 11.95
CA ARG A 462 -14.99 8.64 12.25
C ARG A 462 -13.54 8.41 12.71
N THR A 463 -12.82 9.49 13.01
CA THR A 463 -11.41 9.44 13.41
C THR A 463 -11.19 8.54 14.63
N GLY A 464 -12.08 8.56 15.62
CA GLY A 464 -11.99 7.69 16.80
C GLY A 464 -12.07 6.20 16.46
N LEU A 465 -12.98 5.80 15.58
CA LEU A 465 -13.11 4.42 15.10
C LEU A 465 -11.84 3.99 14.34
N ASN A 466 -11.37 4.84 13.44
CA ASN A 466 -10.21 4.56 12.59
C ASN A 466 -8.93 4.42 13.44
N PHE A 467 -8.70 5.34 14.39
CA PHE A 467 -7.60 5.21 15.34
C PHE A 467 -7.75 3.95 16.21
N GLY A 468 -8.96 3.61 16.65
CA GLY A 468 -9.21 2.39 17.43
C GLY A 468 -8.79 1.12 16.71
N ILE A 469 -9.14 0.99 15.43
CA ILE A 469 -8.74 -0.17 14.60
C ILE A 469 -7.21 -0.19 14.39
N LEU A 470 -6.59 0.96 14.13
CA LEU A 470 -5.14 1.05 13.98
C LEU A 470 -4.39 0.71 15.28
N PHE A 471 -4.88 1.16 16.42
CA PHE A 471 -4.33 0.79 17.73
C PHE A 471 -4.52 -0.70 18.04
N ALA A 472 -5.61 -1.32 17.59
CA ALA A 472 -5.78 -2.77 17.70
C ALA A 472 -4.69 -3.52 16.92
N TRP A 473 -4.37 -3.09 15.69
CA TRP A 473 -3.26 -3.65 14.92
C TRP A 473 -1.90 -3.43 15.58
N CYS A 474 -1.65 -2.23 16.12
CA CYS A 474 -0.45 -1.97 16.89
C CYS A 474 -0.35 -2.90 18.10
N GLY A 475 -1.43 -3.05 18.87
CA GLY A 475 -1.49 -3.91 20.05
C GLY A 475 -1.25 -5.39 19.72
N ILE A 476 -1.92 -5.91 18.68
CA ILE A 476 -1.69 -7.28 18.18
C ILE A 476 -0.22 -7.43 17.76
N GLY A 477 0.32 -6.46 17.03
CA GLY A 477 1.72 -6.42 16.60
C GLY A 477 2.69 -6.49 17.79
N THR A 478 2.45 -5.69 18.82
CA THR A 478 3.26 -5.62 20.05
C THR A 478 3.21 -6.92 20.84
N ILE A 479 2.04 -7.56 20.97
CA ILE A 479 1.90 -8.83 21.68
C ILE A 479 2.60 -9.97 20.93
N LEU A 480 2.48 -9.99 19.59
CA LEU A 480 3.12 -11.01 18.75
C LEU A 480 4.64 -10.82 18.63
N PHE A 481 5.15 -9.60 18.79
CA PHE A 481 6.57 -9.28 18.63
C PHE A 481 7.54 -10.15 19.45
N PRO A 482 7.38 -10.27 20.79
CA PRO A 482 8.24 -11.15 21.58
C PRO A 482 8.10 -12.62 21.16
N LEU A 483 6.87 -13.08 20.88
CA LEU A 483 6.60 -14.47 20.46
C LEU A 483 7.32 -14.80 19.15
N CYS A 484 7.25 -13.89 18.17
CA CYS A 484 7.94 -14.02 16.89
C CYS A 484 9.46 -13.99 17.05
N CYS A 485 9.99 -13.17 17.97
CA CYS A 485 11.42 -13.17 18.28
C CYS A 485 11.88 -14.53 18.85
N TYR A 486 11.12 -15.11 19.78
CA TYR A 486 11.41 -16.44 20.32
C TYR A 486 11.35 -17.52 19.23
N TYR A 487 10.33 -17.46 18.37
CA TYR A 487 10.20 -18.38 17.23
C TYR A 487 11.40 -18.26 16.27
N MET A 488 11.79 -17.04 15.88
CA MET A 488 12.94 -16.81 15.01
C MET A 488 14.22 -17.40 15.61
N ARG A 489 14.46 -17.21 16.92
CA ARG A 489 15.61 -17.79 17.62
C ARG A 489 15.58 -19.31 17.58
N TRP A 490 14.43 -19.92 17.90
CA TRP A 490 14.25 -21.37 17.86
C TRP A 490 14.47 -21.93 16.46
N ASN A 491 13.85 -21.32 15.45
CA ASN A 491 13.96 -21.75 14.06
C ASN A 491 15.41 -21.62 13.55
N THR A 492 16.09 -20.52 13.87
CA THR A 492 17.51 -20.31 13.52
C THR A 492 18.40 -21.38 14.16
N ALA A 493 18.20 -21.67 15.45
CA ALA A 493 18.95 -22.71 16.15
C ALA A 493 18.68 -24.11 15.55
N ARG A 494 17.42 -24.40 15.19
CA ARG A 494 17.02 -25.65 14.54
C ARG A 494 17.67 -25.81 13.17
N VAL A 495 17.65 -24.76 12.34
CA VAL A 495 18.26 -24.76 11.00
C VAL A 495 19.77 -24.95 11.11
N LYS A 496 20.44 -24.22 12.00
CA LYS A 496 21.89 -24.40 12.25
C LYS A 496 22.22 -25.83 12.69
N LYS A 497 21.44 -26.42 13.60
CA LYS A 497 21.62 -27.80 14.04
C LYS A 497 21.41 -28.81 12.91
N ASN A 498 20.41 -28.60 12.07
CA ASN A 498 20.14 -29.48 10.93
C ASN A 498 21.22 -29.36 9.84
N ALA A 499 21.74 -28.16 9.61
CA ALA A 499 22.86 -27.92 8.70
C ALA A 499 24.13 -28.62 9.21
N ALA A 500 24.49 -28.44 10.49
CA ALA A 500 25.63 -29.11 11.10
C ALA A 500 25.50 -30.64 11.03
N LYS A 501 24.30 -31.19 11.28
CA LYS A 501 24.04 -32.64 11.11
C LYS A 501 24.20 -33.09 9.66
N ALA A 502 23.72 -32.30 8.69
CA ALA A 502 23.86 -32.63 7.28
C ALA A 502 25.32 -32.58 6.83
N GLU A 503 26.11 -31.65 7.34
CA GLU A 503 27.56 -31.59 7.14
C GLU A 503 28.26 -32.79 7.78
N GLU A 504 27.93 -33.14 9.03
CA GLU A 504 28.46 -34.35 9.68
C GLU A 504 28.11 -35.64 8.91
N ASP A 505 26.85 -35.77 8.46
CA ASP A 505 26.40 -36.92 7.67
C ASP A 505 27.08 -36.95 6.30
N TRP A 506 27.34 -35.79 5.71
CA TRP A 506 28.12 -35.66 4.48
C TRP A 506 29.58 -36.09 4.69
N HIS A 507 30.24 -35.58 5.74
CA HIS A 507 31.60 -35.97 6.10
C HIS A 507 31.72 -37.47 6.36
N LYS A 508 30.79 -38.07 7.12
CA LYS A 508 30.74 -39.52 7.35
C LYS A 508 30.53 -40.32 6.05
N ARG A 509 29.74 -39.81 5.10
CA ARG A 509 29.57 -40.45 3.77
C ARG A 509 30.85 -40.39 2.95
N MET A 510 31.57 -39.27 3.00
CA MET A 510 32.84 -39.10 2.29
C MET A 510 33.95 -39.96 2.91
N GLU A 511 34.04 -40.04 4.23
CA GLU A 511 34.98 -40.94 4.93
C GLU A 511 34.72 -42.41 4.58
N LYS A 512 33.46 -42.86 4.62
CA LYS A 512 33.09 -44.22 4.18
C LYS A 512 33.43 -44.51 2.72
N GLN A 513 33.30 -43.52 1.84
CA GLN A 513 33.71 -43.67 0.44
C GLN A 513 35.24 -43.75 0.27
N ASN A 514 36.02 -43.10 1.14
CA ASN A 514 37.47 -43.22 1.16
C ASN A 514 37.92 -44.58 1.71
N GLU A 515 37.26 -45.12 2.73
CA GLU A 515 37.58 -46.42 3.33
C GLU A 515 37.13 -47.61 2.45
N ALA A 516 35.97 -47.52 1.80
CA ALA A 516 35.41 -48.56 0.93
C ALA A 516 34.80 -47.95 -0.35
N PRO A 517 35.62 -47.63 -1.37
CA PRO A 517 35.13 -46.98 -2.58
C PRO A 517 34.17 -47.88 -3.35
N THR A 518 32.97 -47.37 -3.59
CA THR A 518 31.92 -47.95 -4.42
C THR A 518 32.47 -48.25 -5.83
N ARG A 519 31.97 -49.28 -6.53
CA ARG A 519 32.46 -49.65 -7.89
C ARG A 519 32.54 -48.44 -8.85
N LEU A 520 31.56 -47.54 -8.81
CA LEU A 520 31.53 -46.28 -9.58
C LEU A 520 32.70 -45.34 -9.23
N ALA A 521 33.02 -45.14 -7.94
CA ALA A 521 34.15 -44.31 -7.51
C ALA A 521 35.50 -44.95 -7.85
N ARG A 522 35.57 -46.28 -7.86
CA ARG A 522 36.76 -47.03 -8.28
C ARG A 522 37.04 -46.89 -9.78
N ILE A 523 36.00 -46.84 -10.60
CA ILE A 523 36.10 -46.67 -12.07
C ILE A 523 36.56 -45.25 -12.44
N THR A 524 36.13 -44.22 -11.70
CA THR A 524 36.51 -42.82 -11.99
C THR A 524 37.89 -42.43 -11.46
N THR A 525 38.41 -43.11 -10.43
CA THR A 525 39.74 -42.84 -9.84
C THR A 525 40.89 -43.66 -10.44
N LEU A 526 40.58 -44.66 -11.26
CA LEU A 526 41.58 -45.50 -11.95
C LEU A 526 42.46 -44.72 -12.95
N GLY A 527 41.93 -43.63 -13.54
CA GLY A 527 42.67 -42.76 -14.46
C GLY A 527 43.75 -41.93 -13.75
N SER A 528 43.40 -41.23 -12.67
CA SER A 528 44.33 -40.32 -11.99
C SER A 528 45.45 -41.04 -11.23
N ARG A 529 45.20 -42.28 -10.74
CA ARG A 529 46.23 -43.09 -10.08
C ARG A 529 47.30 -43.58 -11.06
N ARG A 530 46.91 -43.91 -12.31
CA ARG A 530 47.84 -44.27 -13.39
C ARG A 530 48.71 -43.09 -13.83
N GLU A 531 48.14 -41.89 -13.90
CA GLU A 531 48.88 -40.67 -14.24
C GLU A 531 49.86 -40.25 -13.13
N GLY A 532 49.45 -40.34 -11.86
CA GLY A 532 50.34 -40.05 -10.72
C GLY A 532 51.50 -41.04 -10.58
N GLU A 533 51.29 -42.34 -10.86
CA GLU A 533 52.35 -43.35 -10.88
C GLU A 533 53.30 -43.19 -12.09
N ALA A 534 52.81 -42.68 -13.22
CA ALA A 534 53.64 -42.35 -14.38
C ALA A 534 54.48 -41.08 -14.15
N MET A 535 53.99 -40.14 -13.34
CA MET A 535 54.72 -38.93 -12.95
C MET A 535 55.86 -39.24 -11.97
N ARG A 536 55.59 -40.03 -10.90
CA ARG A 536 56.64 -40.48 -9.96
C ARG A 536 57.73 -41.31 -10.61
N ARG A 537 57.38 -42.20 -11.56
CA ARG A 537 58.37 -42.96 -12.33
C ARG A 537 59.23 -42.06 -13.22
N ARG A 538 58.71 -40.92 -13.66
CA ARG A 538 59.46 -39.92 -14.42
C ARG A 538 60.44 -39.19 -13.50
N ASP A 539 59.99 -38.79 -12.31
CA ASP A 539 60.83 -38.12 -11.32
C ASP A 539 61.97 -39.02 -10.83
N GLU A 540 61.70 -40.30 -10.52
CA GLU A 540 62.74 -41.29 -10.18
C GLU A 540 63.73 -41.53 -11.34
N TYR A 541 63.27 -41.42 -12.60
CA TYR A 541 64.14 -41.55 -13.77
C TYR A 541 65.05 -40.33 -13.94
N TYR A 542 64.53 -39.12 -13.69
CA TYR A 542 65.31 -37.89 -13.70
C TYR A 542 66.31 -37.81 -12.53
N GLU A 543 65.93 -38.30 -11.35
CA GLU A 543 66.83 -38.38 -10.19
C GLU A 543 67.98 -39.37 -10.44
N LYS A 544 67.71 -40.52 -11.09
CA LYS A 544 68.75 -41.46 -11.53
C LYS A 544 69.66 -40.89 -12.63
N LEU A 545 69.12 -40.09 -13.54
CA LEU A 545 69.91 -39.40 -14.59
C LEU A 545 70.85 -38.34 -14.00
N LEU A 546 70.42 -37.61 -12.97
CA LEU A 546 71.26 -36.64 -12.25
C LEU A 546 72.40 -37.30 -11.48
N ILE A 547 72.19 -38.49 -10.92
CA ILE A 547 73.24 -39.27 -10.24
C ILE A 547 74.28 -39.80 -11.23
N VAL A 548 73.88 -40.15 -12.46
CA VAL A 548 74.81 -40.60 -13.52
C VAL A 548 75.62 -39.45 -14.13
N SER A 549 75.11 -38.21 -14.12
CA SER A 549 75.86 -37.05 -14.64
C SER A 549 76.88 -36.46 -13.66
N GLN A 550 76.83 -36.81 -12.37
CA GLN A 550 77.82 -36.41 -11.36
C GLN A 550 78.98 -37.39 -11.19
N GLY A 551 78.95 -38.53 -11.89
CA GLY A 551 79.97 -39.58 -11.82
C GLY A 551 80.91 -39.66 -13.03
N ARG A 552 81.07 -38.58 -13.80
CA ARG A 552 81.97 -38.53 -14.98
C ARG A 552 82.94 -37.36 -14.93
#